data_AF-A0A3S0EIZ8-F1
#
_entry.id   AF-A0A3S0EIZ8-F1
#
_cell.length_a   1.000
_cell.length_b   1.000
_cell.length_c   1.000
_cell.angle_alpha   90.00
_cell.angle_beta   90.00
_cell.angle_gamma   90.00
#
_symmetry.space_group_name_H-M   'P 1'
#
loop_
_entity.id
_entity.type
_entity.pdbx_description
1 polymer ?
#
loop_
_entity_poly.entity_id
_entity_poly.type
_entity_poly.pdbx_seq_one_letter_code
_entity_poly.pdbx_strand_id
1 'polypeptide(L)'
;MPKQSRALSSMPPMVLAQLQQLGEHLAIARKRRKESRRAWAQRIGVTEPTLARMEKGDPSVAFGSYATALWLIGRVQALADLAAPELDRGALDSEVRAAALRSVRKGPSVEARLRAAARSDDGAS
;
A
#
# COMPACT_ATOMS: atom_id res chain seq x y z
N MET A 1 -2.34 33.38 2.09
CA MET A 1 -1.54 32.14 1.94
C MET A 1 -2.52 30.98 1.76
N PRO A 2 -2.34 30.06 0.80
CA PRO A 2 -3.23 28.92 0.70
C PRO A 2 -3.20 28.14 2.01
N LYS A 3 -4.39 27.88 2.57
CA LYS A 3 -4.57 27.18 3.84
C LYS A 3 -4.01 25.78 3.66
N GLN A 4 -2.97 25.43 4.41
CA GLN A 4 -2.43 24.06 4.38
C GLN A 4 -3.56 23.09 4.73
N SER A 5 -3.70 22.04 3.92
CA SER A 5 -4.72 21.03 4.16
C SER A 5 -4.52 20.41 5.54
N ARG A 6 -5.63 20.17 6.26
CA ARG A 6 -5.61 19.48 7.55
C ARG A 6 -4.85 18.16 7.47
N ALA A 7 -4.98 17.46 6.33
CA ALA A 7 -4.28 16.21 6.06
C ALA A 7 -2.75 16.33 6.12
N LEU A 8 -2.18 17.46 5.69
CA LEU A 8 -0.73 17.70 5.79
C LEU A 8 -0.29 18.02 7.22
N SER A 9 -1.12 18.77 7.97
CA SER A 9 -0.80 19.17 9.34
C SER A 9 -0.97 18.04 10.38
N SER A 10 -1.78 17.01 10.08
CA SER A 10 -2.07 15.91 11.00
C SER A 10 -1.51 14.57 10.53
N MET A 11 -0.44 14.59 9.72
CA MET A 11 0.16 13.38 9.17
C MET A 11 0.91 12.59 10.26
N PRO A 12 0.70 11.26 10.37
CA PRO A 12 1.42 10.45 11.34
C PRO A 12 2.94 10.46 11.09
N PRO A 13 3.79 10.41 12.14
CA PRO A 13 5.25 10.42 11.99
C PRO A 13 5.79 9.32 11.08
N MET A 14 5.17 8.13 11.10
CA MET A 14 5.55 7.02 10.22
C MET A 14 5.39 7.36 8.75
N VAL A 15 4.33 8.09 8.38
CA VAL A 15 4.10 8.51 6.99
C VAL A 15 5.16 9.52 6.55
N LEU A 16 5.49 10.49 7.42
CA LEU A 16 6.56 11.46 7.14
C LEU A 16 7.92 10.77 6.94
N ALA A 17 8.24 9.77 7.76
CA ALA A 17 9.47 8.99 7.62
C ALA A 17 9.52 8.23 6.28
N GLN A 18 8.41 7.60 5.86
CA GLN A 18 8.34 6.90 4.57
C GLN A 18 8.50 7.87 3.38
N LEU A 19 7.90 9.07 3.45
CA LEU A 19 8.07 10.09 2.42
C LEU A 19 9.51 10.61 2.35
N GLN A 20 10.16 10.80 3.51
CA GLN A 20 11.57 11.16 3.57
C GLN A 20 12.45 10.10 2.91
N GLN A 21 12.23 8.82 3.21
CA GLN A 21 12.96 7.71 2.57
C GLN A 21 12.75 7.69 1.06
N LEU A 22 11.51 7.90 0.59
CA LEU A 22 11.22 8.00 -0.85
C LEU A 22 12.00 9.15 -1.50
N GLY A 23 11.99 10.34 -0.88
CA GLY A 23 12.73 11.51 -1.37
C GLY A 23 14.24 11.26 -1.44
N GLU A 24 14.81 10.65 -0.40
CA GLU A 24 16.22 10.28 -0.34
C GLU A 24 16.60 9.28 -1.44
N HIS A 25 15.78 8.26 -1.68
CA HIS A 25 15.99 7.30 -2.76
C HIS A 25 15.98 7.97 -4.14
N LEU A 26 15.06 8.91 -4.38
CA LEU A 26 15.02 9.69 -5.62
C LEU A 26 16.27 10.56 -5.77
N ALA A 27 16.72 11.21 -4.69
CA ALA A 27 17.96 12.00 -4.69
C ALA A 27 19.19 11.14 -5.01
N ILE A 28 19.29 9.94 -4.43
CA ILE A 28 20.34 8.96 -4.72
C ILE A 28 20.27 8.55 -6.20
N ALA A 29 19.07 8.24 -6.70
CA ALA A 29 18.87 7.84 -8.08
C ALA A 29 19.32 8.92 -9.09
N ARG A 30 19.05 10.20 -8.80
CA ARG A 30 19.56 11.33 -9.59
C ARG A 30 21.09 11.43 -9.53
N LYS A 31 21.65 11.43 -8.31
CA LYS A 31 23.10 11.56 -8.08
C LYS A 31 23.89 10.45 -8.78
N ARG A 32 23.40 9.20 -8.75
CA ARG A 32 24.02 8.06 -9.45
C ARG A 32 24.07 8.23 -10.98
N ARG A 33 23.14 9.00 -11.55
CA ARG A 33 23.11 9.37 -12.98
C ARG A 33 23.95 10.61 -13.30
N LYS A 34 24.56 11.25 -12.29
CA LYS A 34 25.31 12.51 -12.41
C LYS A 34 24.46 13.65 -13.00
N GLU A 35 23.16 13.64 -12.76
CA GLU A 35 22.24 14.67 -13.26
C GLU A 35 22.06 15.81 -12.25
N SER A 36 22.03 17.04 -12.76
CA SER A 36 21.77 18.22 -11.92
C SER A 36 20.30 18.29 -11.50
N ARG A 37 20.03 19.02 -10.42
CA ARG A 37 18.65 19.31 -10.01
C ARG A 37 17.89 20.05 -11.11
N ARG A 38 18.52 21.04 -11.74
CA ARG A 38 17.97 21.78 -12.89
C ARG A 38 17.46 20.86 -14.00
N ALA A 39 18.29 19.92 -14.44
CA ALA A 39 17.95 19.01 -15.54
C ALA A 39 16.77 18.09 -15.16
N TRP A 40 16.78 17.53 -13.95
CA TRP A 40 15.67 16.70 -13.47
C TRP A 40 14.38 17.48 -13.27
N ALA A 41 14.47 18.69 -12.69
CA ALA A 41 13.32 19.54 -12.46
C ALA A 41 12.62 19.88 -13.78
N GLN A 42 13.39 20.21 -14.82
CA GLN A 42 12.86 20.45 -16.17
C GLN A 42 12.15 19.21 -16.74
N ARG A 43 12.73 18.01 -16.60
CA ARG A 43 12.14 16.75 -17.10
C ARG A 43 10.85 16.36 -16.36
N ILE A 44 10.78 16.66 -15.06
CA ILE A 44 9.60 16.39 -14.22
C ILE A 44 8.52 17.46 -14.43
N GLY A 45 8.89 18.65 -14.91
CA GLY A 45 7.97 19.79 -15.07
C GLY A 45 7.79 20.60 -13.78
N VAL A 46 8.83 20.70 -12.94
CA VAL A 46 8.82 21.45 -11.68
C VAL A 46 10.01 22.41 -11.59
N THR A 47 10.00 23.29 -10.58
CA THR A 47 11.13 24.18 -10.28
C THR A 47 12.21 23.47 -9.47
N GLU A 48 13.46 23.93 -9.53
CA GLU A 48 14.57 23.37 -8.73
C GLU A 48 14.31 23.38 -7.22
N PRO A 49 13.73 24.44 -6.62
CA PRO A 49 13.34 24.41 -5.21
C PRO A 49 12.29 23.34 -4.90
N THR A 50 11.35 23.10 -5.81
CA THR A 50 10.34 22.03 -5.65
C THR A 50 10.99 20.67 -5.71
N LEU A 51 11.94 20.44 -6.64
CA LEU A 51 12.72 19.21 -6.66
C LEU A 51 13.54 19.03 -5.37
N ALA A 52 14.14 20.09 -4.85
CA ALA A 52 14.89 20.02 -3.60
C ALA A 52 14.02 19.66 -2.39
N ARG A 53 12.75 20.12 -2.35
CA ARG A 53 11.77 19.72 -1.33
C ARG A 53 11.31 18.27 -1.52
N MET A 54 11.08 17.86 -2.78
CA MET A 54 10.74 16.48 -3.13
C MET A 54 11.83 15.48 -2.68
N GLU A 55 13.10 15.83 -2.89
CA GLU A 55 14.25 15.03 -2.43
C GLU A 55 14.38 14.95 -0.90
N LYS A 56 13.69 15.82 -0.16
CA LYS A 56 13.59 15.77 1.30
C LYS A 56 12.31 15.07 1.78
N GLY A 57 11.47 14.60 0.87
CA GLY A 57 10.19 13.95 1.20
C GLY A 57 9.08 14.92 1.63
N ASP A 58 9.11 16.17 1.18
CA ASP A 58 8.07 17.14 1.51
C ASP A 58 6.69 16.67 1.01
N PRO A 59 5.71 16.46 1.91
CA PRO A 59 4.37 15.97 1.56
C PRO A 59 3.53 17.00 0.79
N SER A 60 3.92 18.28 0.76
CA SER A 60 3.24 19.33 0.00
C SER A 60 3.59 19.32 -1.49
N VAL A 61 4.62 18.58 -1.90
CA VAL A 61 4.92 18.38 -3.32
C VAL A 61 3.86 17.44 -3.92
N ALA A 62 3.29 17.84 -5.07
CA ALA A 62 2.26 17.05 -5.73
C ALA A 62 2.74 15.61 -6.00
N PHE A 63 1.91 14.62 -5.67
CA PHE A 63 2.24 13.20 -5.86
C PHE A 63 2.58 12.86 -7.32
N GLY A 64 1.94 13.53 -8.28
CA GLY A 64 2.27 13.41 -9.71
C GLY A 64 3.75 13.68 -10.00
N SER A 65 4.39 14.60 -9.28
CA SER A 65 5.82 14.89 -9.44
C SER A 65 6.70 13.71 -8.95
N TYR A 66 6.34 13.07 -7.83
CA TYR A 66 7.00 11.87 -7.35
C TYR A 66 6.81 10.70 -8.33
N ALA A 67 5.59 10.52 -8.84
CA ALA A 67 5.28 9.49 -9.84
C ALA A 67 6.11 9.69 -11.13
N THR A 68 6.22 10.92 -11.63
CA THR A 68 7.08 11.24 -12.79
C THR A 68 8.55 10.97 -12.49
N ALA A 69 9.03 11.28 -11.27
CA ALA A 69 10.41 10.94 -10.88
C ALA A 69 10.64 9.41 -10.84
N LEU A 70 9.66 8.63 -10.38
CA LEU A 70 9.71 7.16 -10.42
C LEU A 70 9.75 6.64 -11.86
N TRP A 71 9.00 7.26 -12.77
CA TRP A 71 9.06 6.94 -14.20
C TRP A 71 10.45 7.24 -14.80
N LEU A 72 11.06 8.38 -14.47
CA LEU A 72 12.42 8.73 -14.93
C LEU A 72 13.48 7.71 -14.52
N ILE A 73 13.26 6.99 -13.43
CA ILE A 73 14.18 5.95 -12.95
C ILE A 73 13.76 4.53 -13.35
N GLY A 74 12.72 4.36 -14.18
CA GLY A 74 12.24 3.06 -14.66
C GLY A 74 11.48 2.26 -13.61
N ARG A 75 10.83 2.90 -12.64
CA ARG A 75 10.10 2.25 -11.54
C ARG A 75 8.63 2.65 -11.47
N VAL A 76 8.03 3.08 -12.57
CA VAL A 76 6.61 3.50 -12.61
C VAL A 76 5.66 2.36 -12.24
N GLN A 77 6.01 1.11 -12.55
CA GLN A 77 5.19 -0.08 -12.25
C GLN A 77 4.98 -0.27 -10.75
N ALA A 78 5.92 0.18 -9.92
CA ALA A 78 5.80 0.10 -8.47
C ALA A 78 4.60 0.88 -7.91
N LEU A 79 4.03 1.82 -8.68
CA LEU A 79 2.81 2.54 -8.29
C LEU A 79 1.60 1.61 -8.21
N ALA A 80 1.50 0.63 -9.11
CA ALA A 80 0.43 -0.37 -9.07
C ALA A 80 0.55 -1.26 -7.82
N ASP A 81 1.79 -1.51 -7.39
CA ASP A 81 2.07 -2.35 -6.23
C ASP A 81 1.77 -1.66 -4.89
N LEU A 82 1.73 -0.33 -4.81
CA LEU A 82 1.57 0.41 -3.55
C LEU A 82 0.32 0.04 -2.74
N ALA A 83 -0.75 -0.36 -3.44
CA ALA A 83 -2.02 -0.78 -2.85
C ALA A 83 -2.52 -2.08 -3.48
N ALA A 84 -1.60 -2.93 -3.97
CA ALA A 84 -1.96 -4.24 -4.48
C ALA A 84 -2.71 -5.04 -3.39
N PRO A 85 -3.85 -5.67 -3.70
CA PRO A 85 -4.66 -6.39 -2.71
C PRO A 85 -3.87 -7.44 -1.92
N GLU A 86 -2.90 -8.08 -2.55
CA GLU A 86 -2.04 -9.10 -1.95
C GLU A 86 -1.09 -8.53 -0.88
N LEU A 87 -0.95 -7.20 -0.81
CA LEU A 87 -0.15 -6.49 0.17
C LEU A 87 -1.00 -5.82 1.27
N ASP A 88 -2.33 -5.85 1.16
CA ASP A 88 -3.25 -5.39 2.21
C ASP A 88 -3.40 -6.45 3.31
N ARG A 89 -2.42 -6.48 4.22
CA ARG A 89 -2.40 -7.41 5.36
C ARG A 89 -3.66 -7.34 6.21
N GLY A 90 -4.25 -6.16 6.37
CA GLY A 90 -5.45 -6.00 7.19
C GLY A 90 -6.65 -6.73 6.58
N ALA A 91 -6.82 -6.61 5.27
CA ALA A 91 -7.83 -7.35 4.52
C ALA A 91 -7.58 -8.87 4.59
N LEU A 92 -6.35 -9.31 4.29
CA LEU A 92 -5.96 -10.73 4.32
C LEU A 92 -6.22 -11.37 5.70
N ASP A 93 -5.83 -10.71 6.78
CA ASP A 93 -6.07 -11.20 8.15
C ASP A 93 -7.56 -11.30 8.47
N SER A 94 -8.39 -10.43 7.91
CA SER A 94 -9.84 -10.43 8.10
C SER A 94 -10.49 -11.57 7.33
N GLU A 95 -10.01 -11.86 6.11
CA GLU A 95 -10.46 -12.99 5.29
C GLU A 95 -10.13 -14.34 5.93
N VAL A 96 -8.91 -14.49 6.47
CA VAL A 96 -8.49 -15.70 7.19
C VAL A 96 -9.40 -15.94 8.41
N ARG A 97 -9.65 -14.90 9.21
CA ARG A 97 -10.56 -14.99 10.37
C ARG A 97 -11.98 -15.38 9.94
N ALA A 98 -12.50 -14.77 8.88
CA ALA A 98 -13.82 -15.11 8.35
C ALA A 98 -13.88 -16.56 7.85
N ALA A 99 -12.84 -17.05 7.18
CA ALA A 99 -12.75 -18.43 6.73
C ALA A 99 -12.72 -19.42 7.90
N ALA A 100 -11.97 -19.13 8.97
CA ALA A 100 -11.92 -19.94 10.18
C ALA A 100 -13.29 -20.00 10.89
N LEU A 101 -14.00 -18.88 11.02
CA LEU A 101 -15.35 -18.88 11.60
C LEU A 101 -16.34 -19.68 10.75
N ARG A 102 -16.21 -19.64 9.42
CA ARG A 102 -17.04 -20.46 8.52
C ARG A 102 -16.74 -21.95 8.68
N SER A 103 -15.48 -22.36 8.80
CA SER A 103 -15.12 -23.78 8.98
C SER A 103 -15.62 -24.32 10.32
N VAL A 104 -15.52 -23.54 11.40
CA VAL A 104 -16.08 -23.89 12.73
C VAL A 104 -17.60 -24.08 12.67
N ARG A 105 -18.32 -23.25 11.91
CA ARG A 105 -19.77 -23.42 11.71
C ARG A 105 -20.15 -24.60 10.81
N LYS A 106 -19.23 -25.12 10.00
CA LYS A 106 -19.53 -26.08 8.92
C LYS A 106 -19.57 -27.56 9.33
N GLY A 107 -19.74 -27.91 10.61
CA GLY A 107 -20.07 -29.31 10.91
C GLY A 107 -20.56 -29.64 12.32
N PRO A 108 -21.71 -30.33 12.45
CA PRO A 108 -21.74 -31.58 13.20
C PRO A 108 -20.94 -32.64 12.42
N SER A 109 -20.14 -33.44 13.13
CA SER A 109 -19.17 -34.37 12.57
C SER A 109 -19.78 -35.41 11.62
N VAL A 110 -18.94 -36.07 10.82
CA VAL A 110 -19.31 -37.27 10.05
C VAL A 110 -20.00 -38.31 10.95
N GLU A 111 -19.57 -38.40 12.20
CA GLU A 111 -20.15 -39.27 13.22
C GLU A 111 -21.55 -38.83 13.68
N ALA A 112 -21.81 -37.52 13.81
CA ALA A 112 -23.14 -36.98 14.06
C ALA A 112 -24.10 -37.24 12.89
N ARG A 113 -23.58 -37.26 11.66
CA ARG A 113 -24.32 -37.66 10.46
C ARG A 113 -24.60 -39.17 10.43
N LEU A 114 -23.63 -39.99 10.82
CA LEU A 114 -23.78 -41.45 10.89
C LEU A 114 -24.76 -41.88 11.99
N ARG A 115 -24.76 -41.22 13.16
CA ARG A 115 -25.74 -41.48 14.24
C ARG A 115 -27.15 -41.02 13.89
N ALA A 116 -27.30 -39.92 13.14
CA ALA A 116 -28.58 -39.50 12.63
C ALA A 116 -29.16 -40.51 11.62
N ALA A 117 -28.29 -41.12 10.78
CA ALA A 117 -28.67 -42.16 9.83
C ALA A 117 -29.01 -43.51 10.50
N ALA A 118 -28.27 -43.90 11.55
CA ALA A 118 -28.58 -45.13 12.29
C ALA A 118 -29.92 -45.08 13.06
N ARG A 119 -30.36 -43.88 13.47
CA ARG A 119 -31.64 -43.68 14.18
C ARG A 119 -32.86 -43.67 13.25
N SER A 120 -32.69 -43.51 11.94
CA SER A 120 -33.80 -43.57 10.98
C SER A 120 -34.18 -44.98 10.56
N ASP A 121 -33.29 -45.97 10.71
CA ASP A 121 -33.55 -47.38 10.34
C ASP A 121 -34.30 -48.17 11.43
N ASP A 122 -34.18 -47.79 12.71
CA ASP A 122 -34.86 -48.45 13.84
C ASP A 122 -36.35 -48.07 14.00
N GLY A 123 -36.86 -47.12 13.20
CA GLY A 123 -38.23 -46.58 13.32
C GLY A 123 -39.25 -47.11 12.30
N ALA A 124 -38.86 -48.05 11.42
CA ALA A 124 -39.68 -48.54 10.31
C ALA A 124 -40.17 -49.99 10.47
N SER A 125 -40.39 -50.45 11.72
CA SER A 125 -41.01 -51.75 12.02
C SER A 125 -42.16 -51.61 12.99
#